data_AF-A0A9E3FGD2-F1
#
_entry.id   AF-A0A9E3FGD2-F1
#
_cell.length_a   1.000
_cell.length_b   1.000
_cell.length_c   1.000
_cell.angle_alpha   90.00
_cell.angle_beta   90.00
_cell.angle_gamma   90.00
#
_symmetry.space_group_name_H-M   'P 1'
#
loop_
_entity.id
_entity.type
_entity.pdbx_description
1 polymer ?
#
loop_
_entity_poly.entity_id
_entity_poly.type
_entity_poly.pdbx_seq_one_letter_code
_entity_poly.pdbx_strand_id
1 'polypeptide(L)'
;MTQPRPFHEFAVGQSATLRRVVRAEDVDRFAELTGDDNPLHMDPAYGEALGVGGRVAHGMLTAGYVSTAIGTMLPGPGALWLSEAFQFRAPVRIDDEIDVTVVVRHASPSTRVLVLDVTVTNHRGTTVLEGEASVHVLDRLAGVSDTRATAGPVIVTGSARGIGAAIATRLAADGLPVVVNYRSDAAAAERTAASIRDAGGTASVCQADVTVPDDVRALVDHATNEFGPVEAIINNAGTPTNPRPLGATSWDDMTSHLDAHLRASFLCVEAVLPGMLERGFGRIVNITSQSAYGTPPEQMTGYVVAKAALAAFTRCVALETAPHGVTANAVAPGMVDTELVAEIPQRTKLTLAAQTPLRRLAVPDDVANAVSFLLGAGGGYVTGQTIHLSGGQVMS
;
A
#
# COMPACT_ATOMS: atom_id res chain seq x y z
N MET A 1 17.85 -8.94 -9.23
CA MET A 1 17.92 -7.51 -9.59
C MET A 1 18.04 -6.71 -8.31
N THR A 2 19.00 -5.79 -8.23
CA THR A 2 19.12 -4.83 -7.11
C THR A 2 17.87 -3.96 -7.05
N GLN A 3 17.26 -3.83 -5.87
CA GLN A 3 16.06 -3.00 -5.70
C GLN A 3 16.43 -1.51 -5.80
N PRO A 4 15.50 -0.64 -6.26
CA PRO A 4 15.68 0.80 -6.18
C PRO A 4 15.99 1.24 -4.75
N ARG A 5 16.95 2.14 -4.59
CA ARG A 5 17.27 2.73 -3.29
C ARG A 5 16.23 3.80 -2.91
N PRO A 6 15.78 3.86 -1.65
CA PRO A 6 14.95 4.94 -1.14
C PRO A 6 15.56 6.32 -1.40
N PHE A 7 14.73 7.32 -1.72
CA PHE A 7 15.23 8.66 -2.07
C PHE A 7 16.10 9.30 -0.96
N HIS A 8 15.78 9.05 0.31
CA HIS A 8 16.49 9.66 1.44
C HIS A 8 17.93 9.15 1.62
N GLU A 9 18.34 8.10 0.91
CA GLU A 9 19.70 7.58 0.93
C GLU A 9 20.68 8.37 0.04
N PHE A 10 20.16 9.25 -0.82
CA PHE A 10 20.99 10.07 -1.71
C PHE A 10 21.40 11.38 -1.04
N ALA A 11 22.71 11.63 -1.01
CA ALA A 11 23.28 12.84 -0.44
C ALA A 11 23.99 13.67 -1.51
N VAL A 12 23.91 15.01 -1.39
CA VAL A 12 24.71 15.92 -2.22
C VAL A 12 26.20 15.61 -2.03
N GLY A 13 26.93 15.54 -3.14
CA GLY A 13 28.34 15.13 -3.18
C GLY A 13 28.58 13.63 -3.28
N GLN A 14 27.55 12.78 -3.16
CA GLN A 14 27.67 11.35 -3.46
C GLN A 14 28.08 11.17 -4.92
N SER A 15 29.04 10.29 -5.19
CA SER A 15 29.58 10.06 -6.53
C SER A 15 29.69 8.59 -6.87
N ALA A 16 29.70 8.31 -8.17
CA ALA A 16 29.96 6.98 -8.73
C ALA A 16 30.74 7.13 -10.04
N THR A 17 31.71 6.24 -10.27
CA THR A 17 32.53 6.24 -11.48
C THR A 17 32.45 4.88 -12.18
N LEU A 18 32.07 4.90 -13.46
CA LEU A 18 32.08 3.76 -14.35
C LEU A 18 33.30 3.85 -15.28
N ARG A 19 34.17 2.85 -15.22
CA ARG A 19 35.32 2.74 -16.13
C ARG A 19 34.97 1.86 -17.34
N ARG A 20 35.27 2.33 -18.55
CA ARG A 20 35.04 1.60 -19.82
C ARG A 20 36.19 1.80 -20.79
N VAL A 21 36.47 0.76 -21.58
CA VAL A 21 37.32 0.86 -22.76
C VAL A 21 36.38 0.91 -23.97
N VAL A 22 36.50 1.93 -24.81
CA VAL A 22 35.66 2.08 -25.99
C VAL A 22 36.22 1.24 -27.13
N ARG A 23 35.58 0.12 -27.45
CA ARG A 23 36.08 -0.82 -28.47
C ARG A 23 35.47 -0.51 -29.83
N ALA A 24 36.14 -0.98 -30.89
CA ALA A 24 35.61 -0.92 -32.25
C ALA A 24 34.21 -1.54 -32.35
N GLU A 25 34.01 -2.69 -31.68
CA GLU A 25 32.71 -3.39 -31.63
C GLU A 25 31.60 -2.52 -31.01
N ASP A 26 31.90 -1.66 -30.05
CA ASP A 26 30.91 -0.78 -29.43
C ASP A 26 30.46 0.31 -30.42
N VAL A 27 31.41 0.84 -31.19
CA VAL A 27 31.17 1.82 -32.27
C VAL A 27 30.33 1.18 -33.38
N ASP A 28 30.68 -0.04 -33.79
CA ASP A 28 29.98 -0.79 -34.84
C ASP A 28 28.54 -1.12 -34.41
N ARG A 29 28.34 -1.60 -33.18
CA ARG A 29 27.00 -1.88 -32.62
C ARG A 29 26.16 -0.63 -32.47
N PHE A 30 26.78 0.50 -32.09
CA PHE A 30 26.07 1.77 -32.00
C PHE A 30 25.59 2.23 -33.38
N ALA A 31 26.44 2.12 -34.41
CA ALA A 31 26.05 2.42 -35.79
C ALA A 31 24.92 1.50 -36.27
N GLU A 32 25.00 0.19 -36.00
CA GLU A 32 23.94 -0.77 -36.34
C GLU A 32 22.61 -0.44 -35.65
N LEU A 33 22.65 -0.07 -34.37
CA LEU A 33 21.46 0.28 -33.59
C LEU A 33 20.81 1.59 -34.03
N THR A 34 21.61 2.61 -34.34
CA THR A 34 21.14 3.98 -34.56
C THR A 34 21.01 4.37 -36.03
N GLY A 35 21.66 3.62 -36.92
CA GLY A 35 21.82 3.97 -38.33
C GLY A 35 22.84 5.09 -38.57
N ASP A 36 23.61 5.52 -37.57
CA ASP A 36 24.69 6.51 -37.76
C ASP A 36 25.94 5.86 -38.33
N ASP A 37 25.97 5.75 -39.66
CA ASP A 37 27.04 5.16 -40.46
C ASP A 37 28.03 6.20 -41.00
N ASN A 38 28.12 7.38 -40.38
CA ASN A 38 29.02 8.45 -40.80
C ASN A 38 30.46 7.92 -40.98
N PRO A 39 31.12 8.19 -42.14
CA PRO A 39 32.49 7.73 -42.41
C PRO A 39 33.50 8.10 -41.32
N LEU A 40 33.28 9.18 -40.57
CA LEU A 40 34.11 9.54 -39.41
C LEU A 40 34.20 8.43 -38.35
N HIS A 41 33.12 7.66 -38.20
CA HIS A 41 33.00 6.58 -37.23
C HIS A 41 33.29 5.21 -37.84
N MET A 42 33.13 5.04 -39.15
CA MET A 42 33.13 3.72 -39.81
C MET A 42 34.36 3.47 -40.69
N ASP A 43 34.98 4.52 -41.24
CA ASP A 43 36.12 4.40 -42.16
C ASP A 43 37.40 5.01 -41.54
N PRO A 44 38.41 4.17 -41.21
CA PRO A 44 39.69 4.65 -40.70
C PRO A 44 40.39 5.63 -41.66
N ALA A 45 40.31 5.41 -42.98
CA ALA A 45 40.99 6.24 -43.96
C ALA A 45 40.39 7.65 -44.03
N TYR A 46 39.07 7.75 -43.83
CA TYR A 46 38.37 9.03 -43.75
C TYR A 46 38.85 9.86 -42.55
N GLY A 47 39.01 9.23 -41.38
CA GLY A 47 39.55 9.88 -40.19
C GLY A 47 41.01 10.33 -40.33
N GLU A 48 41.85 9.55 -41.02
CA GLU A 48 43.22 9.96 -41.36
C GLU A 48 43.23 11.20 -42.27
N ALA A 49 42.37 11.23 -43.29
CA ALA A 49 42.27 12.36 -44.21
C ALA A 49 41.83 13.67 -43.52
N LEU A 50 41.05 13.58 -42.45
CA LEU A 50 40.63 14.71 -41.62
C LEU A 50 41.62 15.09 -40.52
N GLY A 51 42.72 14.35 -40.37
CA GLY A 51 43.73 14.61 -39.33
C GLY A 51 43.29 14.27 -37.90
N VAL A 52 42.24 13.47 -37.74
CA VAL A 52 41.73 13.05 -36.42
C VAL A 52 42.34 11.72 -35.92
N GLY A 53 43.01 10.98 -36.82
CA GLY A 53 43.80 9.77 -36.54
C GLY A 53 42.93 8.53 -36.36
N GLY A 54 42.50 7.96 -37.49
CA GLY A 54 41.61 6.79 -37.54
C GLY A 54 40.15 7.08 -37.17
N ARG A 55 39.43 6.02 -36.79
CA ARG A 55 38.01 6.09 -36.42
C ARG A 55 37.82 6.82 -35.08
N VAL A 56 36.86 7.74 -35.04
CA VAL A 56 36.41 8.41 -33.81
C VAL A 56 35.15 7.71 -33.32
N ALA A 57 35.00 7.51 -32.01
CA ALA A 57 33.77 6.97 -31.46
C ALA A 57 32.61 7.97 -31.58
N HIS A 58 31.36 7.48 -31.72
CA HIS A 58 30.19 8.34 -31.68
C HIS A 58 30.12 9.10 -30.35
N GLY A 59 29.87 10.42 -30.39
CA GLY A 59 29.68 11.19 -29.15
C GLY A 59 28.56 10.60 -28.31
N MET A 60 27.44 10.25 -28.93
CA MET A 60 26.29 9.66 -28.24
C MET A 60 26.54 8.26 -27.68
N LEU A 61 27.53 7.51 -28.19
CA LEU A 61 27.99 6.29 -27.52
C LEU A 61 28.59 6.60 -26.15
N THR A 62 29.38 7.69 -26.06
CA THR A 62 29.93 8.17 -24.78
C THR A 62 28.82 8.63 -23.82
N ALA A 63 27.80 9.32 -24.32
CA ALA A 63 26.60 9.65 -23.53
C ALA A 63 25.82 8.39 -23.09
N GLY A 64 25.80 7.34 -23.91
CA GLY A 64 25.24 6.04 -23.55
C GLY A 64 25.90 5.41 -22.31
N TYR A 65 27.19 5.64 -22.10
CA TYR A 65 27.87 5.20 -20.87
C TYR A 65 27.48 6.03 -19.63
N VAL A 66 27.12 7.31 -19.80
CA VAL A 66 26.50 8.12 -18.74
C VAL A 66 25.16 7.51 -18.34
N SER A 67 24.34 7.10 -19.33
CA SER A 67 23.09 6.37 -19.08
C SER A 67 23.32 5.10 -18.28
N THR A 68 24.38 4.34 -18.58
CA THR A 68 24.76 3.16 -17.81
C THR A 68 25.12 3.52 -16.36
N ALA A 69 25.98 4.53 -16.14
CA ALA A 69 26.39 4.94 -14.80
C ALA A 69 25.17 5.37 -13.95
N ILE A 70 24.26 6.15 -14.52
CA ILE A 70 23.08 6.65 -13.82
C ILE A 70 22.06 5.54 -13.55
N GLY A 71 21.75 4.74 -14.56
CA GLY A 71 20.74 3.69 -14.47
C GLY A 71 21.16 2.45 -13.65
N THR A 72 22.46 2.25 -13.43
CA THR A 72 22.96 1.05 -12.73
C THR A 72 23.74 1.33 -11.45
N MET A 73 24.29 2.54 -11.28
CA MET A 73 25.14 2.87 -10.13
C MET A 73 24.56 3.99 -9.27
N LEU A 74 24.30 5.18 -9.84
CA LEU A 74 23.85 6.35 -9.07
C LEU A 74 22.86 7.23 -9.89
N PRO A 75 21.55 7.21 -9.56
CA PRO A 75 20.94 6.55 -8.41
C PRO A 75 20.85 5.01 -8.53
N GLY A 76 20.95 4.47 -9.74
CA GLY A 76 20.80 3.06 -10.04
C GLY A 76 19.38 2.70 -10.48
N PRO A 77 18.92 1.46 -10.26
CA PRO A 77 17.57 1.02 -10.61
C PRO A 77 16.50 1.99 -10.09
N GLY A 78 15.53 2.35 -10.94
CA GLY A 78 14.48 3.34 -10.62
C GLY A 78 14.77 4.76 -11.12
N ALA A 79 15.93 5.01 -11.72
CA ALA A 79 16.22 6.27 -12.42
C ALA A 79 15.32 6.45 -13.65
N LEU A 80 14.44 7.44 -13.63
CA LEU A 80 13.66 7.90 -14.78
C LEU A 80 14.26 9.22 -15.30
N TRP A 81 14.72 9.23 -16.55
CA TRP A 81 15.30 10.42 -17.18
C TRP A 81 14.28 11.54 -17.37
N LEU A 82 14.66 12.77 -17.00
CA LEU A 82 13.87 13.97 -17.22
C LEU A 82 14.52 14.91 -18.25
N SER A 83 15.82 15.15 -18.10
CA SER A 83 16.59 16.01 -19.00
C SER A 83 18.08 15.69 -18.93
N GLU A 84 18.80 16.08 -19.99
CA GLU A 84 20.24 16.04 -20.05
C GLU A 84 20.77 17.23 -20.87
N ALA A 85 21.95 17.72 -20.52
CA ALA A 85 22.66 18.74 -21.27
C ALA A 85 24.16 18.45 -21.23
N PHE A 86 24.70 17.95 -22.34
CA PHE A 86 26.11 17.56 -22.44
C PHE A 86 26.88 18.39 -23.47
N GLN A 87 28.16 18.61 -23.19
CA GLN A 87 29.12 19.23 -24.10
C GLN A 87 30.25 18.25 -24.39
N PHE A 88 30.42 17.90 -25.66
CA PHE A 88 31.53 17.07 -26.14
C PHE A 88 32.76 17.94 -26.32
N ARG A 89 33.76 17.75 -25.46
CA ARG A 89 34.96 18.58 -25.37
C ARG A 89 36.11 18.08 -26.24
N ALA A 90 36.22 16.77 -26.41
CA ALA A 90 37.28 16.14 -27.19
C ALA A 90 36.81 14.80 -27.77
N PRO A 91 37.38 14.35 -28.90
CA PRO A 91 37.03 13.06 -29.49
C PRO A 91 37.54 11.90 -28.63
N VAL A 92 36.69 10.88 -28.45
CA VAL A 92 37.06 9.58 -27.89
C VAL A 92 37.44 8.66 -29.03
N ARG A 93 38.55 7.94 -28.89
CA ARG A 93 39.07 7.02 -29.91
C ARG A 93 38.80 5.58 -29.53
N ILE A 94 38.88 4.71 -30.53
CA ILE A 94 38.91 3.27 -30.31
C ILE A 94 40.10 2.95 -29.39
N ASP A 95 39.85 2.06 -28.43
CA ASP A 95 40.73 1.63 -27.34
C ASP A 95 41.07 2.70 -26.30
N ASP A 96 40.45 3.89 -26.34
CA ASP A 96 40.52 4.83 -25.22
C ASP A 96 39.80 4.21 -24.00
N GLU A 97 40.51 4.13 -22.87
CA GLU A 97 39.89 3.96 -21.56
C GLU A 97 39.33 5.32 -21.08
N ILE A 98 38.07 5.31 -20.64
CA ILE A 98 37.34 6.46 -20.12
C ILE A 98 36.75 6.16 -18.74
N ASP A 99 36.75 7.18 -17.89
CA ASP A 99 36.09 7.20 -16.58
C ASP A 99 34.87 8.13 -16.65
N VAL A 100 33.67 7.54 -16.55
CA VAL A 100 32.39 8.25 -16.50
C VAL A 100 32.01 8.47 -15.05
N THR A 101 32.13 9.70 -14.57
CA THR A 101 31.83 10.07 -13.19
C THR A 101 30.52 10.85 -13.13
N VAL A 102 29.63 10.44 -12.23
CA VAL A 102 28.40 11.15 -11.87
C VAL A 102 28.44 11.57 -10.42
N VAL A 103 28.01 12.80 -10.10
CA VAL A 103 27.99 13.36 -8.74
C VAL A 103 26.66 14.01 -8.46
N VAL A 104 26.03 13.76 -7.30
CA VAL A 104 24.79 14.43 -6.91
C VAL A 104 25.06 15.90 -6.60
N ARG A 105 24.66 16.81 -7.50
CA ARG A 105 24.73 18.26 -7.32
C ARG A 105 23.58 18.76 -6.42
N HIS A 106 22.38 18.27 -6.68
CA HIS A 106 21.18 18.67 -5.93
C HIS A 106 20.22 17.50 -5.80
N ALA A 107 19.57 17.39 -4.64
CA ALA A 107 18.52 16.44 -4.36
C ALA A 107 17.29 17.21 -3.85
N SER A 108 16.15 17.03 -4.52
CA SER A 108 14.88 17.63 -4.14
C SER A 108 13.95 16.56 -3.54
N PRO A 109 13.77 16.49 -2.20
CA PRO A 109 12.91 15.48 -1.59
C PRO A 109 11.43 15.60 -1.97
N SER A 110 10.93 16.82 -2.17
CA SER A 110 9.52 17.07 -2.49
C SER A 110 9.14 16.58 -3.89
N THR A 111 10.04 16.73 -4.86
CA THR A 111 9.83 16.29 -6.25
C THR A 111 10.53 14.99 -6.58
N ARG A 112 11.34 14.46 -5.66
CA ARG A 112 12.15 13.23 -5.81
C ARG A 112 13.07 13.26 -7.03
N VAL A 113 13.60 14.44 -7.33
CA VAL A 113 14.51 14.67 -8.45
C VAL A 113 15.94 14.76 -7.94
N LEU A 114 16.85 14.06 -8.62
CA LEU A 114 18.28 14.28 -8.52
C LEU A 114 18.77 15.05 -9.73
N VAL A 115 19.61 16.04 -9.47
CA VAL A 115 20.42 16.75 -10.47
C VAL A 115 21.86 16.28 -10.30
N LEU A 116 22.45 15.78 -11.38
CA LEU A 116 23.72 15.08 -11.39
C LEU A 116 24.73 15.81 -12.28
N ASP A 117 25.94 15.99 -11.76
CA ASP A 117 27.09 16.45 -12.51
C ASP A 117 27.76 15.28 -13.18
N VAL A 118 27.97 15.41 -14.48
CA VAL A 118 28.54 14.37 -15.31
C VAL A 118 29.85 14.86 -15.88
N THR A 119 30.90 14.08 -15.67
CA THR A 119 32.20 14.30 -16.28
C THR A 119 32.74 12.98 -16.80
N VAL A 120 33.18 12.96 -18.05
CA VAL A 120 33.88 11.83 -18.66
C VAL A 120 35.29 12.26 -18.99
N THR A 121 36.27 11.55 -18.44
CA THR A 121 37.70 11.77 -18.72
C THR A 121 38.28 10.55 -19.40
N ASN A 122 39.29 10.74 -20.26
CA ASN A 122 40.07 9.62 -20.79
C ASN A 122 41.28 9.30 -19.89
N HIS A 123 41.97 8.20 -20.18
CA HIS A 123 43.20 7.76 -19.49
C HIS A 123 44.34 8.79 -19.45
N ARG A 124 44.29 9.84 -20.28
CA ARG A 124 45.24 10.97 -20.28
C ARG A 124 44.81 12.11 -19.36
N GLY A 125 43.70 11.96 -18.64
CA GLY A 125 43.10 13.00 -17.80
C GLY A 125 42.40 14.11 -18.58
N THR A 126 42.16 13.95 -19.88
CA THR A 126 41.43 14.94 -20.69
C THR A 126 39.93 14.74 -20.54
N THR A 127 39.19 15.81 -20.23
CA THR A 127 37.72 15.80 -20.26
C THR A 127 37.24 15.68 -21.71
N VAL A 128 36.46 14.64 -22.00
CA VAL A 128 35.89 14.36 -23.32
C VAL A 128 34.41 14.71 -23.39
N LEU A 129 33.70 14.62 -22.25
CA LEU A 129 32.31 15.03 -22.10
C LEU A 129 32.12 15.63 -20.72
N GLU A 130 31.34 16.71 -20.61
CA GLU A 130 30.86 17.21 -19.32
C GLU A 130 29.44 17.78 -19.45
N GLY A 131 28.71 17.85 -18.34
CA GLY A 131 27.39 18.44 -18.30
C GLY A 131 26.56 18.05 -17.09
N GLU A 132 25.24 18.11 -17.26
CA GLU A 132 24.27 17.82 -16.21
C GLU A 132 23.21 16.83 -16.70
N ALA A 133 22.74 15.97 -15.81
CA ALA A 133 21.57 15.11 -16.00
C ALA A 133 20.56 15.31 -14.87
N SER A 134 19.27 15.27 -15.19
CA SER A 134 18.19 15.27 -14.21
C SER A 134 17.38 13.99 -14.30
N VAL A 135 17.19 13.32 -13.17
CA VAL A 135 16.42 12.08 -13.06
C VAL A 135 15.42 12.13 -11.93
N HIS A 136 14.22 11.61 -12.16
CA HIS A 136 13.27 11.29 -11.11
C HIS A 136 13.61 9.91 -10.54
N VAL A 137 13.66 9.78 -9.22
CA VAL A 137 13.91 8.51 -8.55
C VAL A 137 12.58 7.87 -8.19
N LEU A 138 12.20 6.86 -8.96
CA LEU A 138 11.05 6.02 -8.67
C LEU A 138 11.40 5.09 -7.51
N ASP A 139 10.56 5.05 -6.47
CA ASP A 139 10.56 3.88 -5.59
C ASP A 139 10.04 2.67 -6.37
N ARG A 140 10.06 1.48 -5.74
CA ARG A 140 9.35 0.28 -6.23
C ARG A 140 8.13 0.68 -7.05
N LEU A 141 7.97 0.08 -8.23
CA LEU A 141 6.68 0.04 -8.92
C LEU A 141 5.65 -0.53 -7.95
N ALA A 142 5.03 0.33 -7.15
CA ALA A 142 3.83 0.02 -6.40
C ALA A 142 2.76 -0.15 -7.48
N GLY A 143 2.55 -1.38 -7.94
CA GLY A 143 1.63 -1.65 -9.04
C GLY A 143 1.99 -2.79 -9.99
N VAL A 144 3.07 -3.56 -9.78
CA VAL A 144 3.05 -4.94 -10.32
C VAL A 144 2.08 -5.72 -9.44
N SER A 145 0.88 -5.94 -9.96
CA SER A 145 -0.20 -6.77 -9.41
C SER A 145 0.37 -7.89 -8.52
N ASP A 146 0.20 -7.72 -7.22
CA ASP A 146 0.55 -8.76 -6.27
C ASP A 146 -0.49 -9.86 -6.42
N THR A 147 -0.18 -10.82 -7.28
CA THR A 147 -0.81 -12.14 -7.31
C THR A 147 -0.33 -13.00 -6.15
N ARG A 148 0.23 -12.41 -5.06
CA ARG A 148 0.30 -13.12 -3.79
C ARG A 148 -1.11 -13.52 -3.40
N ALA A 149 -1.31 -14.83 -3.39
CA ALA A 149 -2.19 -15.43 -2.43
C ALA A 149 -1.85 -14.81 -1.07
N THR A 150 -2.81 -14.10 -0.51
CA THR A 150 -2.83 -13.62 0.85
C THR A 150 -2.34 -14.74 1.77
N ALA A 151 -1.21 -14.53 2.44
CA ALA A 151 -0.47 -15.58 3.16
C ALA A 151 -0.36 -15.34 4.67
N GLY A 152 -0.67 -14.13 5.13
CA GLY A 152 -0.65 -13.77 6.55
C GLY A 152 -2.05 -13.81 7.18
N PRO A 153 -2.14 -13.81 8.52
CA PRO A 153 -3.41 -13.91 9.21
C PRO A 153 -4.25 -12.64 9.12
N VAL A 154 -5.56 -12.84 9.26
CA VAL A 154 -6.53 -11.77 9.47
C VAL A 154 -7.02 -11.76 10.91
N ILE A 155 -6.93 -10.60 11.56
CA ILE A 155 -7.53 -10.38 12.87
C ILE A 155 -8.95 -9.85 12.65
N VAL A 156 -9.95 -10.52 13.23
CA VAL A 156 -11.35 -10.02 13.23
C VAL A 156 -11.75 -9.72 14.67
N THR A 157 -11.87 -8.43 15.02
CA THR A 157 -12.20 -8.03 16.39
C THR A 157 -13.67 -8.29 16.71
N GLY A 158 -13.97 -8.77 17.93
CA GLY A 158 -15.34 -9.10 18.34
C GLY A 158 -16.01 -10.17 17.47
N SER A 159 -15.29 -11.22 17.08
CA SER A 159 -15.72 -12.25 16.13
C SER A 159 -16.25 -13.53 16.76
N ALA A 160 -16.55 -13.52 18.05
CA ALA A 160 -17.16 -14.67 18.74
C ALA A 160 -18.60 -15.01 18.27
N ARG A 161 -19.29 -14.08 17.60
CA ARG A 161 -20.69 -14.23 17.14
C ARG A 161 -21.07 -13.19 16.08
N GLY A 162 -22.27 -13.33 15.52
CA GLY A 162 -22.90 -12.33 14.64
C GLY A 162 -22.07 -12.00 13.40
N ILE A 163 -21.98 -10.70 13.07
CA ILE A 163 -21.25 -10.20 11.88
C ILE A 163 -19.79 -10.64 11.90
N GLY A 164 -19.11 -10.51 13.04
CA GLY A 164 -17.69 -10.87 13.15
C GLY A 164 -17.43 -12.36 12.92
N ALA A 165 -18.31 -13.25 13.42
CA ALA A 165 -18.18 -14.69 13.18
C ALA A 165 -18.40 -15.05 11.70
N ALA A 166 -19.35 -14.40 11.02
CA ALA A 166 -19.56 -14.60 9.59
C ALA A 166 -18.38 -14.09 8.76
N ILE A 167 -17.82 -12.94 9.10
CA ILE A 167 -16.59 -12.42 8.47
C ILE A 167 -15.44 -13.43 8.66
N ALA A 168 -15.19 -13.88 9.90
CA ALA A 168 -14.14 -14.84 10.20
C ALA A 168 -14.31 -16.14 9.40
N THR A 169 -15.53 -16.67 9.35
CA THR A 169 -15.86 -17.89 8.60
C THR A 169 -15.62 -17.73 7.10
N ARG A 170 -16.09 -16.62 6.53
CA ARG A 170 -15.92 -16.34 5.10
C ARG A 170 -14.46 -16.19 4.71
N LEU A 171 -13.68 -15.43 5.48
CA LEU A 171 -12.26 -15.20 5.18
C LEU A 171 -11.45 -16.50 5.32
N ALA A 172 -11.78 -17.34 6.30
CA ALA A 172 -11.17 -18.66 6.41
C ALA A 172 -11.52 -19.58 5.21
N ALA A 173 -12.76 -19.51 4.70
CA ALA A 173 -13.16 -20.21 3.49
C ALA A 173 -12.44 -19.67 2.22
N ASP A 174 -12.04 -18.40 2.22
CA ASP A 174 -11.19 -17.81 1.18
C ASP A 174 -9.70 -18.24 1.33
N GLY A 175 -9.36 -19.04 2.34
CA GLY A 175 -8.02 -19.61 2.56
C GLY A 175 -7.14 -18.82 3.53
N LEU A 176 -7.68 -17.80 4.19
CA LEU A 176 -6.92 -16.97 5.14
C LEU A 176 -6.87 -17.60 6.53
N PRO A 177 -5.71 -17.63 7.21
CA PRO A 177 -5.66 -17.88 8.65
C PRO A 177 -6.39 -16.77 9.40
N VAL A 178 -7.28 -17.11 10.34
CA VAL A 178 -8.08 -16.11 11.07
C VAL A 178 -7.81 -16.17 12.57
N VAL A 179 -7.63 -15.00 13.19
CA VAL A 179 -7.61 -14.84 14.64
C VAL A 179 -8.99 -14.35 15.10
N VAL A 180 -9.71 -15.22 15.79
CA VAL A 180 -11.01 -14.94 16.39
C VAL A 180 -10.79 -14.22 17.72
N ASN A 181 -11.00 -12.91 17.74
CA ASN A 181 -10.89 -12.11 18.95
C ASN A 181 -12.21 -12.04 19.72
N TYR A 182 -12.11 -12.11 21.04
CA TYR A 182 -13.21 -11.90 21.97
C TYR A 182 -12.75 -11.15 23.22
N ARG A 183 -13.69 -10.50 23.91
CA ARG A 183 -13.44 -9.86 25.21
C ARG A 183 -13.75 -10.77 26.39
N SER A 184 -14.94 -11.37 26.41
CA SER A 184 -15.46 -12.08 27.60
C SER A 184 -16.11 -13.44 27.35
N ASP A 185 -16.47 -13.79 26.11
CA ASP A 185 -17.16 -15.06 25.79
C ASP A 185 -16.23 -16.03 25.05
N ALA A 186 -15.36 -16.68 25.82
CA ALA A 186 -14.40 -17.65 25.30
C ALA A 186 -15.08 -18.84 24.61
N ALA A 187 -16.22 -19.29 25.15
CA ALA A 187 -16.93 -20.45 24.60
C ALA A 187 -17.53 -20.14 23.23
N ALA A 188 -18.07 -18.93 23.01
CA ALA A 188 -18.55 -18.51 21.70
C ALA A 188 -17.43 -18.33 20.67
N ALA A 189 -16.30 -17.76 21.11
CA ALA A 189 -15.11 -17.64 20.26
C ALA A 189 -14.59 -19.02 19.83
N GLU A 190 -14.50 -19.97 20.76
CA GLU A 190 -14.04 -21.33 20.47
C GLU A 190 -15.01 -22.08 19.56
N ARG A 191 -16.33 -21.90 19.73
CA ARG A 191 -17.33 -22.47 18.78
C ARG A 191 -17.12 -21.93 17.36
N THR A 192 -16.86 -20.63 17.21
CA THR A 192 -16.60 -20.02 15.91
C THR A 192 -15.32 -20.59 15.29
N ALA A 193 -14.22 -20.64 16.05
CA ALA A 193 -12.94 -21.17 15.58
C ALA A 193 -13.01 -22.68 15.26
N ALA A 194 -13.71 -23.47 16.09
CA ALA A 194 -13.95 -24.88 15.84
C ALA A 194 -14.73 -25.10 14.55
N SER A 195 -15.82 -24.36 14.32
CA SER A 195 -16.58 -24.44 13.08
C SER A 195 -15.73 -24.12 11.85
N ILE A 196 -14.79 -23.17 11.95
CA ILE A 196 -13.85 -22.86 10.86
C ILE A 196 -12.92 -24.04 10.60
N ARG A 197 -12.34 -24.62 11.65
CA ARG A 197 -11.43 -25.77 11.53
C ARG A 197 -12.12 -27.02 11.01
N ASP A 198 -13.36 -27.28 11.46
CA ASP A 198 -14.18 -28.41 10.99
C ASP A 198 -14.53 -28.27 9.50
N ALA A 199 -14.64 -27.04 8.99
CA ALA A 199 -14.81 -26.75 7.57
C ALA A 199 -13.49 -26.77 6.76
N GLY A 200 -12.36 -27.10 7.39
CA GLY A 200 -11.04 -27.18 6.75
C GLY A 200 -10.26 -25.85 6.69
N GLY A 201 -10.76 -24.79 7.32
CA GLY A 201 -10.06 -23.51 7.44
C GLY A 201 -9.09 -23.48 8.62
N THR A 202 -8.32 -22.39 8.71
CA THR A 202 -7.33 -22.17 9.77
C THR A 202 -7.80 -21.07 10.72
N ALA A 203 -7.97 -21.38 12.00
CA ALA A 203 -8.37 -20.40 13.01
C ALA A 203 -7.77 -20.64 14.40
N SER A 204 -7.38 -19.55 15.07
CA SER A 204 -7.04 -19.51 16.49
C SER A 204 -7.95 -18.52 17.24
N VAL A 205 -8.02 -18.64 18.57
CA VAL A 205 -8.75 -17.71 19.43
C VAL A 205 -7.78 -16.87 20.26
N CYS A 206 -8.10 -15.60 20.47
CA CYS A 206 -7.30 -14.72 21.32
C CYS A 206 -8.20 -13.78 22.12
N GLN A 207 -8.07 -13.80 23.45
CA GLN A 207 -8.76 -12.86 24.32
C GLN A 207 -8.02 -11.53 24.32
N ALA A 208 -8.73 -10.45 24.01
CA ALA A 208 -8.20 -9.09 24.14
C ALA A 208 -9.36 -8.09 24.24
N ASP A 209 -9.29 -7.17 25.20
CA ASP A 209 -10.08 -5.95 25.15
C ASP A 209 -9.39 -4.95 24.21
N VAL A 210 -9.98 -4.75 23.03
CA VAL A 210 -9.41 -3.88 22.00
C VAL A 210 -9.40 -2.40 22.39
N THR A 211 -9.99 -2.03 23.52
CA THR A 211 -9.85 -0.68 24.12
C THR A 211 -8.62 -0.56 25.03
N VAL A 212 -7.90 -1.64 25.29
CA VAL A 212 -6.71 -1.67 26.14
C VAL A 212 -5.46 -1.82 25.25
N PRO A 213 -4.51 -0.87 25.26
CA PRO A 213 -3.35 -0.91 24.37
C PRO A 213 -2.50 -2.19 24.49
N ASP A 214 -2.27 -2.68 25.72
CA ASP A 214 -1.45 -3.88 25.95
C ASP A 214 -2.13 -5.15 25.45
N ASP A 215 -3.45 -5.27 25.61
CA ASP A 215 -4.24 -6.37 25.05
C ASP A 215 -4.19 -6.38 23.51
N VAL A 216 -4.24 -5.20 22.87
CA VAL A 216 -4.14 -5.10 21.40
C VAL A 216 -2.75 -5.52 20.91
N ARG A 217 -1.68 -5.14 21.62
CA ARG A 217 -0.32 -5.60 21.29
C ARG A 217 -0.22 -7.11 21.42
N ALA A 218 -0.72 -7.68 22.52
CA ALA A 218 -0.76 -9.12 22.73
C ALA A 218 -1.56 -9.85 21.65
N LEU A 219 -2.66 -9.26 21.16
CA LEU A 219 -3.46 -9.80 20.06
C LEU A 219 -2.66 -9.85 18.74
N VAL A 220 -1.92 -8.79 18.42
CA VAL A 220 -1.07 -8.74 17.21
C VAL A 220 0.12 -9.68 17.33
N ASP A 221 0.74 -9.77 18.50
CA ASP A 221 1.83 -10.71 18.78
C ASP A 221 1.37 -12.16 18.66
N HIS A 222 0.20 -12.50 19.23
CA HIS A 222 -0.42 -13.82 19.10
C HIS A 222 -0.63 -14.18 17.61
N ALA A 223 -1.24 -13.29 16.84
CA ALA A 223 -1.45 -13.50 15.41
C ALA A 223 -0.13 -13.72 14.66
N THR A 224 0.87 -12.90 14.97
CA THR A 224 2.18 -12.94 14.33
C THR A 224 2.95 -14.22 14.64
N ASN A 225 2.89 -14.67 15.90
CA ASN A 225 3.56 -15.90 16.33
C ASN A 225 2.91 -17.15 15.76
N GLU A 226 1.58 -17.17 15.66
CA GLU A 226 0.83 -18.34 15.21
C GLU A 226 0.89 -18.53 13.68
N PHE A 227 0.75 -17.44 12.93
CA PHE A 227 0.52 -17.51 11.48
C PHE A 227 1.44 -16.61 10.65
N GLY A 228 2.33 -15.84 11.28
CA GLY A 228 3.19 -14.86 10.63
C GLY A 228 2.55 -13.47 10.51
N PRO A 229 3.18 -12.54 9.77
CA PRO A 229 2.86 -11.12 9.86
C PRO A 229 1.41 -10.79 9.47
N VAL A 230 0.72 -10.03 10.33
CA VAL A 230 -0.71 -9.68 10.16
C VAL A 230 -0.97 -9.01 8.83
N GLU A 231 -1.81 -9.64 8.03
CA GLU A 231 -2.12 -9.21 6.67
C GLU A 231 -3.30 -8.24 6.63
N ALA A 232 -4.32 -8.52 7.43
CA ALA A 232 -5.50 -7.67 7.52
C ALA A 232 -6.03 -7.56 8.94
N ILE A 233 -6.67 -6.44 9.22
CA ILE A 233 -7.44 -6.25 10.45
C ILE A 233 -8.84 -5.74 10.12
N ILE A 234 -9.83 -6.44 10.67
CA ILE A 234 -11.24 -6.09 10.56
C ILE A 234 -11.72 -5.58 11.92
N ASN A 235 -11.86 -4.26 12.01
CA ASN A 235 -12.36 -3.58 13.19
C ASN A 235 -13.89 -3.69 13.24
N ASN A 236 -14.36 -4.81 13.78
CA ASN A 236 -15.77 -5.15 13.93
C ASN A 236 -16.28 -5.00 15.37
N ALA A 237 -15.39 -5.07 16.37
CA ALA A 237 -15.77 -4.96 17.77
C ALA A 237 -16.63 -3.71 18.07
N GLY A 238 -17.56 -3.87 19.00
CA GLY A 238 -18.50 -2.82 19.36
C GLY A 238 -19.37 -3.18 20.55
N THR A 239 -20.04 -2.18 21.08
CA THR A 239 -20.98 -2.31 22.19
C THR A 239 -22.45 -2.20 21.71
N PRO A 240 -23.42 -2.69 22.50
CA PRO A 240 -24.83 -2.42 22.25
C PRO A 240 -25.12 -0.93 22.12
N THR A 241 -26.12 -0.57 21.31
CA THR A 241 -26.42 0.85 20.97
C THR A 241 -27.03 1.65 22.12
N ASN A 242 -27.63 1.00 23.12
CA ASN A 242 -28.24 1.60 24.31
C ASN A 242 -29.06 2.88 24.04
N PRO A 243 -30.20 2.80 23.30
CA PRO A 243 -30.94 3.97 22.88
C PRO A 243 -31.41 4.83 24.08
N ARG A 244 -31.09 6.12 24.05
CA ARG A 244 -31.47 7.10 25.08
C ARG A 244 -31.83 8.47 24.47
N PRO A 245 -32.89 9.16 24.93
CA PRO A 245 -33.17 10.53 24.51
C PRO A 245 -31.98 11.47 24.70
N LEU A 246 -31.79 12.41 23.77
CA LEU A 246 -30.64 13.32 23.79
C LEU A 246 -30.53 14.08 25.12
N GLY A 247 -31.64 14.58 25.66
CA GLY A 247 -31.67 15.28 26.95
C GLY A 247 -31.28 14.44 28.18
N ALA A 248 -31.20 13.11 28.03
CA ALA A 248 -30.74 12.19 29.07
C ALA A 248 -29.36 11.58 28.74
N THR A 249 -28.78 11.89 27.58
CA THR A 249 -27.47 11.37 27.17
C THR A 249 -26.37 12.20 27.84
N SER A 250 -25.53 11.54 28.64
CA SER A 250 -24.37 12.17 29.29
C SER A 250 -23.16 12.19 28.36
N TRP A 251 -22.12 12.95 28.74
CA TRP A 251 -20.84 12.87 28.05
C TRP A 251 -20.21 11.49 28.17
N ASP A 252 -20.34 10.81 29.31
CA ASP A 252 -19.82 9.46 29.51
C ASP A 252 -20.52 8.44 28.61
N ASP A 253 -21.83 8.61 28.35
CA ASP A 253 -22.54 7.79 27.37
C ASP A 253 -21.94 8.00 25.96
N MET A 254 -21.64 9.24 25.58
CA MET A 254 -21.00 9.58 24.30
C MET A 254 -19.59 9.00 24.18
N THR A 255 -18.74 9.20 25.19
CA THR A 255 -17.36 8.72 25.18
C THR A 255 -17.27 7.21 25.19
N SER A 256 -18.19 6.51 25.87
CA SER A 256 -18.22 5.04 25.86
C SER A 256 -18.34 4.46 24.44
N HIS A 257 -19.11 5.11 23.55
CA HIS A 257 -19.21 4.71 22.14
C HIS A 257 -17.98 5.10 21.34
N LEU A 258 -17.38 6.27 21.60
CA LEU A 258 -16.12 6.68 20.98
C LEU A 258 -14.99 5.71 21.34
N ASP A 259 -14.92 5.28 22.59
CA ASP A 259 -13.91 4.34 23.06
C ASP A 259 -14.11 2.96 22.45
N ALA A 260 -15.34 2.45 22.45
CA ALA A 260 -15.67 1.12 21.94
C ALA A 260 -15.52 0.98 20.41
N HIS A 261 -15.57 2.08 19.65
CA HIS A 261 -15.52 2.04 18.20
C HIS A 261 -14.31 2.74 17.61
N LEU A 262 -14.08 4.01 17.95
CA LEU A 262 -13.01 4.80 17.35
C LEU A 262 -11.67 4.49 18.03
N ARG A 263 -11.59 4.60 19.36
CA ARG A 263 -10.35 4.35 20.10
C ARG A 263 -9.88 2.90 19.91
N ALA A 264 -10.81 1.94 20.00
CA ALA A 264 -10.51 0.54 19.74
C ALA A 264 -9.90 0.30 18.35
N SER A 265 -10.52 0.87 17.30
CA SER A 265 -10.02 0.75 15.93
C SER A 265 -8.68 1.46 15.74
N PHE A 266 -8.50 2.62 16.39
CA PHE A 266 -7.23 3.36 16.36
C PHE A 266 -6.09 2.52 16.95
N LEU A 267 -6.26 1.94 18.13
CA LEU A 267 -5.24 1.10 18.77
C LEU A 267 -4.90 -0.13 17.92
N CYS A 268 -5.93 -0.75 17.32
CA CYS A 268 -5.75 -1.87 16.40
C CYS A 268 -4.93 -1.48 15.17
N VAL A 269 -5.23 -0.33 14.55
CA VAL A 269 -4.46 0.20 13.40
C VAL A 269 -3.03 0.55 13.82
N GLU A 270 -2.85 1.25 14.94
CA GLU A 270 -1.55 1.62 15.50
C GLU A 270 -0.64 0.40 15.67
N ALA A 271 -1.18 -0.71 16.16
CA ALA A 271 -0.41 -1.92 16.41
C ALA A 271 0.00 -2.68 15.13
N VAL A 272 -0.86 -2.74 14.10
CA VAL A 272 -0.55 -3.50 12.86
C VAL A 272 0.21 -2.67 11.82
N LEU A 273 0.08 -1.35 11.85
CA LEU A 273 0.53 -0.46 10.78
C LEU A 273 2.04 -0.52 10.53
N PRO A 274 2.94 -0.51 11.54
CA PRO A 274 4.38 -0.57 11.30
C PRO A 274 4.80 -1.76 10.43
N GLY A 275 4.27 -2.95 10.74
CA GLY A 275 4.55 -4.16 9.97
C GLY A 275 3.96 -4.11 8.56
N MET A 276 2.76 -3.54 8.38
CA MET A 276 2.16 -3.38 7.05
C MET A 276 2.99 -2.43 6.16
N LEU A 277 3.47 -1.31 6.73
CA LEU A 277 4.30 -0.33 6.02
C LEU A 277 5.66 -0.91 5.62
N GLU A 278 6.31 -1.65 6.53
CA GLU A 278 7.60 -2.30 6.26
C GLU A 278 7.50 -3.28 5.08
N ARG A 279 6.41 -4.05 5.02
CA ARG A 279 6.20 -5.05 3.96
C ARG A 279 5.61 -4.46 2.68
N GLY A 280 5.08 -3.24 2.73
CA GLY A 280 4.41 -2.59 1.60
C GLY A 280 3.04 -3.21 1.26
N PHE A 281 2.38 -3.83 2.24
CA PHE A 281 1.07 -4.48 2.05
C PHE A 281 0.27 -4.52 3.35
N GLY A 282 -1.01 -4.20 3.27
CA GLY A 282 -1.97 -4.40 4.36
C GLY A 282 -3.40 -4.09 3.95
N ARG A 283 -4.37 -4.67 4.66
CA ARG A 283 -5.81 -4.38 4.49
C ARG A 283 -6.43 -4.01 5.83
N ILE A 284 -7.03 -2.84 5.91
CA ILE A 284 -7.76 -2.35 7.09
C ILE A 284 -9.22 -2.18 6.70
N VAL A 285 -10.13 -2.84 7.41
CA VAL A 285 -11.56 -2.68 7.20
C VAL A 285 -12.26 -2.31 8.50
N ASN A 286 -12.94 -1.17 8.51
CA ASN A 286 -13.70 -0.69 9.65
C ASN A 286 -15.19 -0.95 9.44
N ILE A 287 -15.83 -1.71 10.33
CA ILE A 287 -17.28 -1.91 10.27
C ILE A 287 -17.97 -0.70 10.89
N THR A 288 -18.53 0.16 10.04
CA THR A 288 -19.29 1.35 10.44
C THR A 288 -20.78 1.00 10.57
N SER A 289 -21.68 1.87 10.12
CA SER A 289 -23.12 1.67 10.18
C SER A 289 -23.81 2.60 9.19
N GLN A 290 -24.91 2.16 8.57
CA GLN A 290 -25.73 3.05 7.75
C GLN A 290 -26.27 4.24 8.55
N SER A 291 -26.43 4.11 9.88
CA SER A 291 -26.97 5.17 10.74
C SER A 291 -26.10 6.42 10.78
N ALA A 292 -24.84 6.34 10.34
CA ALA A 292 -23.95 7.48 10.16
C ALA A 292 -24.22 8.28 8.87
N TYR A 293 -25.18 7.84 8.04
CA TYR A 293 -25.48 8.40 6.74
C TYR A 293 -26.98 8.61 6.57
N GLY A 294 -27.36 9.69 5.87
CA GLY A 294 -28.77 10.06 5.74
C GLY A 294 -29.37 10.59 7.06
N THR A 295 -30.64 10.31 7.30
CA THR A 295 -31.32 10.70 8.54
C THR A 295 -30.99 9.70 9.66
N PRO A 296 -30.32 10.12 10.74
CA PRO A 296 -29.94 9.22 11.81
C PRO A 296 -31.18 8.78 12.63
N PRO A 297 -31.17 7.56 13.18
CA PRO A 297 -32.21 7.12 14.10
C PRO A 297 -32.17 7.95 15.39
N GLU A 298 -33.36 8.24 15.94
CA GLU A 298 -33.48 8.92 17.23
C GLU A 298 -32.81 8.11 18.35
N GLN A 299 -32.38 8.82 19.40
CA GLN A 299 -31.87 8.23 20.65
C GLN A 299 -30.55 7.44 20.52
N MET A 300 -29.87 7.50 19.38
CA MET A 300 -28.60 6.79 19.14
C MET A 300 -27.41 7.74 18.92
N THR A 301 -27.45 8.95 19.49
CA THR A 301 -26.47 10.02 19.20
C THR A 301 -25.02 9.56 19.39
N GLY A 302 -24.68 8.94 20.52
CA GLY A 302 -23.31 8.47 20.79
C GLY A 302 -22.81 7.45 19.77
N TYR A 303 -23.64 6.46 19.46
CA TYR A 303 -23.34 5.44 18.46
C TYR A 303 -23.16 6.03 17.05
N VAL A 304 -24.08 6.90 16.61
CA VAL A 304 -24.03 7.55 15.29
C VAL A 304 -22.77 8.40 15.15
N VAL A 305 -22.46 9.22 16.16
CA VAL A 305 -21.26 10.07 16.17
C VAL A 305 -19.99 9.21 16.10
N ALA A 306 -19.90 8.15 16.91
CA ALA A 306 -18.73 7.26 16.90
C ALA A 306 -18.54 6.55 15.55
N LYS A 307 -19.62 6.07 14.92
CA LYS A 307 -19.56 5.40 13.61
C LYS A 307 -19.24 6.38 12.47
N ALA A 308 -19.71 7.62 12.55
CA ALA A 308 -19.33 8.68 11.61
C ALA A 308 -17.84 9.07 11.77
N ALA A 309 -17.36 9.19 13.00
CA ALA A 309 -15.95 9.45 13.28
C ALA A 309 -15.04 8.31 12.77
N LEU A 310 -15.46 7.05 12.94
CA LEU A 310 -14.76 5.89 12.39
C LEU A 310 -14.68 5.90 10.85
N ALA A 311 -15.74 6.36 10.18
CA ALA A 311 -15.71 6.55 8.72
C ALA A 311 -14.73 7.66 8.30
N ALA A 312 -14.63 8.74 9.07
CA ALA A 312 -13.63 9.79 8.82
C ALA A 312 -12.20 9.28 9.07
N PHE A 313 -11.98 8.57 10.17
CA PHE A 313 -10.70 7.95 10.51
C PHE A 313 -10.21 7.02 9.38
N THR A 314 -11.12 6.23 8.81
CA THR A 314 -10.82 5.35 7.66
C THR A 314 -10.20 6.13 6.49
N ARG A 315 -10.73 7.31 6.16
CA ARG A 315 -10.21 8.13 5.05
C ARG A 315 -8.83 8.72 5.37
N CYS A 316 -8.61 9.14 6.61
CA CYS A 316 -7.30 9.61 7.07
C CYS A 316 -6.24 8.50 6.95
N VAL A 317 -6.54 7.30 7.47
CA VAL A 317 -5.63 6.15 7.35
C VAL A 317 -5.37 5.81 5.89
N ALA A 318 -6.40 5.78 5.05
CA ALA A 318 -6.24 5.48 3.63
C ALA A 318 -5.30 6.47 2.92
N LEU A 319 -5.47 7.78 3.17
CA LEU A 319 -4.67 8.83 2.55
C LEU A 319 -3.17 8.69 2.89
N GLU A 320 -2.86 8.39 4.15
CA GLU A 320 -1.48 8.30 4.63
C GLU A 320 -0.80 6.98 4.26
N THR A 321 -1.57 5.89 4.10
CA THR A 321 -1.01 4.55 3.95
C THR A 321 -1.06 3.99 2.53
N ALA A 322 -1.88 4.57 1.63
CA ALA A 322 -1.99 4.14 0.23
C ALA A 322 -0.67 4.19 -0.56
N PRO A 323 0.21 5.22 -0.43
CA PRO A 323 1.51 5.22 -1.11
C PRO A 323 2.42 4.04 -0.73
N HIS A 324 2.11 3.38 0.39
CA HIS A 324 2.85 2.23 0.93
C HIS A 324 2.14 0.89 0.66
N GLY A 325 1.15 0.83 -0.23
CA GLY A 325 0.48 -0.42 -0.61
C GLY A 325 -0.53 -0.94 0.41
N VAL A 326 -0.91 -0.12 1.40
CA VAL A 326 -1.91 -0.44 2.41
C VAL A 326 -3.24 0.23 2.05
N THR A 327 -4.34 -0.52 2.07
CA THR A 327 -5.68 0.04 1.83
C THR A 327 -6.46 0.10 3.13
N ALA A 328 -7.22 1.17 3.34
CA ALA A 328 -8.17 1.27 4.45
C ALA A 328 -9.57 1.63 3.93
N ASN A 329 -10.57 0.83 4.27
CA ASN A 329 -11.95 1.03 3.83
C ASN A 329 -12.94 0.82 4.98
N ALA A 330 -14.16 1.29 4.79
CA ALA A 330 -15.26 1.08 5.70
C ALA A 330 -16.35 0.25 5.01
N VAL A 331 -17.04 -0.57 5.79
CA VAL A 331 -18.29 -1.23 5.38
C VAL A 331 -19.37 -0.71 6.30
N ALA A 332 -20.48 -0.19 5.75
CA ALA A 332 -21.58 0.39 6.49
C ALA A 332 -22.85 -0.48 6.33
N PRO A 333 -23.06 -1.49 7.20
CA PRO A 333 -24.25 -2.30 7.17
C PRO A 333 -25.51 -1.53 7.56
N GLY A 334 -26.62 -1.89 6.94
CA GLY A 334 -27.95 -1.59 7.46
C GLY A 334 -28.31 -2.46 8.66
N MET A 335 -29.60 -2.67 8.87
CA MET A 335 -30.06 -3.61 9.90
C MET A 335 -29.72 -5.05 9.47
N VAL A 336 -28.87 -5.72 10.26
CA VAL A 336 -28.43 -7.10 10.03
C VAL A 336 -29.12 -8.02 11.02
N ASP A 337 -29.74 -9.10 10.54
CA ASP A 337 -30.41 -10.08 11.41
C ASP A 337 -29.37 -10.89 12.19
N THR A 338 -29.17 -10.50 13.45
CA THR A 338 -28.20 -11.09 14.38
C THR A 338 -28.80 -11.20 15.78
N GLU A 339 -28.12 -11.90 16.67
CA GLU A 339 -28.46 -12.00 18.09
C GLU A 339 -28.59 -10.63 18.78
N LEU A 340 -27.82 -9.62 18.35
CA LEU A 340 -27.88 -8.26 18.91
C LEU A 340 -29.23 -7.57 18.69
N VAL A 341 -30.00 -8.04 17.70
CA VAL A 341 -31.33 -7.51 17.36
C VAL A 341 -32.43 -8.53 17.60
N ALA A 342 -32.13 -9.63 18.31
CA ALA A 342 -33.11 -10.66 18.64
C ALA A 342 -34.29 -10.12 19.47
N GLU A 343 -34.00 -9.17 20.36
CA GLU A 343 -34.99 -8.49 21.22
C GLU A 343 -35.89 -7.50 20.47
N ILE A 344 -35.58 -7.16 19.21
CA ILE A 344 -36.44 -6.31 18.40
C ILE A 344 -37.70 -7.09 18.01
N PRO A 345 -38.91 -6.59 18.29
CA PRO A 345 -40.15 -7.29 17.96
C PRO A 345 -40.22 -7.69 16.49
N GLN A 346 -40.70 -8.89 16.20
CA GLN A 346 -40.78 -9.41 14.83
C GLN A 346 -41.56 -8.48 13.89
N ARG A 347 -42.62 -7.83 14.40
CA ARG A 347 -43.36 -6.82 13.63
C ARG A 347 -42.47 -5.64 13.22
N THR A 348 -41.60 -5.16 14.10
CA THR A 348 -40.65 -4.09 13.80
C THR A 348 -39.62 -4.54 12.76
N LYS A 349 -39.08 -5.77 12.89
CA LYS A 349 -38.19 -6.36 11.88
C LYS A 349 -38.84 -6.44 10.50
N LEU A 350 -40.10 -6.90 10.42
CA LEU A 350 -40.87 -6.97 9.17
C LEU A 350 -41.14 -5.58 8.57
N THR A 351 -41.47 -4.58 9.40
CA THR A 351 -41.63 -3.20 8.94
C THR A 351 -40.34 -2.65 8.37
N LEU A 352 -39.21 -2.83 9.07
CA LEU A 352 -37.89 -2.40 8.59
C LEU A 352 -37.54 -3.08 7.26
N ALA A 353 -37.71 -4.40 7.17
CA ALA A 353 -37.51 -5.15 5.94
C ALA A 353 -38.40 -4.61 4.80
N ALA A 354 -39.67 -4.32 5.08
CA ALA A 354 -40.59 -3.74 4.11
C ALA A 354 -40.18 -2.31 3.69
N GLN A 355 -39.50 -1.54 4.54
CA GLN A 355 -39.00 -0.21 4.20
C GLN A 355 -37.67 -0.25 3.43
N THR A 356 -36.89 -1.32 3.55
CA THR A 356 -35.68 -1.53 2.75
C THR A 356 -36.05 -1.80 1.29
N PRO A 357 -35.45 -1.14 0.29
CA PRO A 357 -35.77 -1.39 -1.12
C PRO A 357 -35.61 -2.84 -1.58
N LEU A 358 -34.60 -3.57 -1.07
CA LEU A 358 -34.44 -5.02 -1.30
C LEU A 358 -35.47 -5.91 -0.56
N ARG A 359 -36.38 -5.33 0.22
CA ARG A 359 -37.46 -5.99 0.95
C ARG A 359 -37.02 -7.07 1.94
N ARG A 360 -35.79 -6.99 2.43
CA ARG A 360 -35.22 -7.88 3.44
C ARG A 360 -34.23 -7.14 4.33
N LEU A 361 -34.02 -7.67 5.54
CA LEU A 361 -32.86 -7.30 6.34
C LEU A 361 -31.60 -7.89 5.70
N ALA A 362 -30.45 -7.29 6.00
CA ALA A 362 -29.18 -7.90 5.68
C ALA A 362 -28.97 -9.15 6.55
N VAL A 363 -28.22 -10.11 6.04
CA VAL A 363 -27.69 -11.23 6.82
C VAL A 363 -26.19 -11.02 7.07
N PRO A 364 -25.60 -11.64 8.10
CA PRO A 364 -24.15 -11.51 8.35
C PRO A 364 -23.28 -11.77 7.13
N ASP A 365 -23.67 -12.72 6.28
CA ASP A 365 -22.95 -13.06 5.05
C ASP A 365 -22.91 -11.92 4.03
N ASP A 366 -23.92 -11.03 3.99
CA ASP A 366 -23.87 -9.86 3.11
C ASP A 366 -22.68 -8.95 3.48
N VAL A 367 -22.40 -8.81 4.79
CA VAL A 367 -21.26 -8.04 5.30
C VAL A 367 -19.96 -8.78 5.05
N ALA A 368 -19.92 -10.09 5.35
CA ALA A 368 -18.75 -10.92 5.14
C ALA A 368 -18.28 -10.94 3.68
N ASN A 369 -19.23 -10.98 2.74
CA ASN A 369 -18.93 -10.95 1.30
C ASN A 369 -18.31 -9.62 0.85
N ALA A 370 -18.76 -8.49 1.40
CA ALA A 370 -18.15 -7.18 1.10
C ALA A 370 -16.73 -7.07 1.67
N VAL A 371 -16.51 -7.58 2.90
CA VAL A 371 -15.18 -7.61 3.51
C VAL A 371 -14.23 -8.51 2.70
N SER A 372 -14.68 -9.70 2.31
CA SER A 372 -13.93 -10.60 1.42
C SER A 372 -13.55 -9.94 0.10
N PHE A 373 -14.48 -9.21 -0.54
CA PHE A 373 -14.18 -8.44 -1.76
C PHE A 373 -13.06 -7.41 -1.54
N LEU A 374 -13.10 -6.66 -0.44
CA LEU A 374 -12.10 -5.63 -0.12
C LEU A 374 -10.71 -6.22 0.16
N LEU A 375 -10.65 -7.44 0.70
CA LEU A 375 -9.40 -8.14 0.97
C LEU A 375 -8.86 -8.86 -0.29
N GLY A 376 -9.74 -9.35 -1.16
CA GLY A 376 -9.39 -10.09 -2.36
C GLY A 376 -8.76 -9.24 -3.46
N ALA A 377 -8.37 -9.91 -4.56
CA ALA A 377 -7.71 -9.27 -5.70
C ALA A 377 -8.51 -8.11 -6.31
N GLY A 378 -9.85 -8.17 -6.27
CA GLY A 378 -10.73 -7.11 -6.76
C GLY A 378 -10.76 -5.84 -5.89
N GLY A 379 -10.36 -5.94 -4.61
CA GLY A 379 -10.38 -4.84 -3.65
C GLY A 379 -9.10 -3.99 -3.63
N GLY A 380 -8.03 -4.43 -4.28
CA GLY A 380 -6.70 -3.81 -4.16
C GLY A 380 -6.60 -2.35 -4.64
N TYR A 381 -7.54 -1.88 -5.46
CA TYR A 381 -7.63 -0.49 -5.92
C TYR A 381 -8.70 0.34 -5.19
N VAL A 382 -9.39 -0.27 -4.21
CA VAL A 382 -10.39 0.40 -3.38
C VAL A 382 -9.72 0.84 -2.09
N THR A 383 -9.61 2.15 -1.85
CA THR A 383 -9.11 2.69 -0.58
C THR A 383 -9.81 4.02 -0.26
N GLY A 384 -10.01 4.30 1.03
CA GLY A 384 -10.70 5.49 1.52
C GLY A 384 -12.21 5.49 1.30
N GLN A 385 -12.80 4.36 0.88
CA GLN A 385 -14.23 4.28 0.55
C GLN A 385 -15.06 3.73 1.71
N THR A 386 -16.35 4.09 1.71
CA THR A 386 -17.36 3.39 2.51
C THR A 386 -18.26 2.59 1.58
N ILE A 387 -18.31 1.28 1.75
CA ILE A 387 -19.24 0.40 1.03
C ILE A 387 -20.55 0.33 1.81
N HIS A 388 -21.61 0.93 1.26
CA HIS A 388 -22.95 0.92 1.87
C HIS A 388 -23.68 -0.40 1.60
N LEU A 389 -23.96 -1.15 2.66
CA LEU A 389 -24.78 -2.38 2.61
C LEU A 389 -26.15 -2.11 3.23
N SER A 390 -26.87 -1.15 2.66
CA SER A 390 -28.14 -0.60 3.19
C SER A 390 -29.39 -1.20 2.52
N GLY A 391 -29.21 -2.14 1.60
CA GLY A 391 -30.29 -2.65 0.75
C GLY A 391 -31.02 -1.56 -0.05
N GLY A 392 -30.34 -0.43 -0.30
CA GLY A 392 -30.85 0.74 -1.01
C GLY A 392 -31.39 1.87 -0.11
N GLN A 393 -31.33 1.76 1.23
CA GLN A 393 -31.82 2.83 2.12
C GLN A 393 -30.92 4.08 2.11
N VAL A 394 -29.63 3.90 1.81
CA VAL A 394 -28.67 4.98 1.62
C VAL A 394 -28.13 4.88 0.20
N MET A 395 -28.21 5.98 -0.55
CA MET A 395 -27.67 6.14 -1.89
C MET A 395 -26.83 7.42 -1.90
N SER A 396 -25.66 7.39 -2.54
CA SER A 396 -24.68 8.47 -2.57
C SER A 396 -24.45 8.99 -3.97
#